data_AF-A0A0Q5P7I5-F1
#
_entry.id   AF-A0A0Q5P7I5-F1
#
_cell.length_a   1.000
_cell.length_b   1.000
_cell.length_c   1.000
_cell.angle_alpha   90.00
_cell.angle_beta   90.00
_cell.angle_gamma   90.00
#
_symmetry.space_group_name_H-M   'P 1'
#
loop_
_entity.id
_entity.type
_entity.pdbx_description
1 polymer ?
#
loop_
_entity_poly.entity_id
_entity_poly.type
_entity_poly.pdbx_seq_one_letter_code
_entity_poly.pdbx_strand_id
1 'polypeptide(L)'
;MKHEFANPFTSERHAEPAVLQHEAAVRFFVGRVTSLVDELDTVAKAVNADSPATSRHLRLVSQQISAMALTALETWPKVLR
;
A
#
# COMPACT_ATOMS: atom_id res chain seq x y z
N MET A 1 51.27 18.58 14.28
CA MET A 1 50.54 17.76 13.29
C MET A 1 49.59 16.85 14.06
N LYS A 2 48.28 17.07 13.97
CA LYS A 2 47.26 16.19 14.57
C LYS A 2 46.93 15.12 13.53
N HIS A 3 47.28 13.86 13.78
CA HIS A 3 46.81 12.75 12.97
C HIS A 3 45.37 12.46 13.37
N GLU A 4 44.42 12.91 12.57
CA GLU A 4 43.04 12.44 12.65
C GLU A 4 43.01 11.01 12.11
N PHE A 5 42.95 10.03 13.01
CA PHE A 5 42.62 8.66 12.66
C PHE A 5 41.15 8.63 12.25
N ALA A 6 40.90 8.66 10.95
CA ALA A 6 39.59 8.35 10.40
C ALA A 6 39.27 6.89 10.75
N ASN A 7 38.27 6.71 11.61
CA ASN A 7 37.77 5.41 12.02
C ASN A 7 37.15 4.69 10.80
N PRO A 8 37.65 3.54 10.34
CA PRO A 8 37.14 2.88 9.13
C PRO A 8 35.75 2.24 9.32
N PHE A 9 35.19 2.30 10.53
CA PHE A 9 33.89 1.70 10.88
C PHE A 9 32.70 2.66 10.72
N THR A 10 32.91 3.93 10.38
CA THR A 10 31.80 4.84 10.01
C THR A 10 31.47 4.74 8.53
N SER A 11 31.00 3.57 8.10
CA SER A 11 30.24 3.41 6.85
C SER A 11 29.32 2.19 6.93
N GLU A 12 28.62 2.05 8.04
CA GLU A 12 27.35 1.32 7.99
C GLU A 12 26.23 2.34 7.86
N ARG A 13 26.01 2.81 6.63
CA ARG A 13 24.63 3.05 6.21
C ARG A 13 23.94 1.70 6.42
N HIS A 14 23.24 1.55 7.54
CA HIS A 14 22.27 0.47 7.71
C HIS A 14 21.29 0.57 6.53
N ALA A 15 21.58 -0.19 5.47
CA ALA A 15 20.59 -0.50 4.46
C ALA A 15 19.50 -1.24 5.23
N GLU A 16 18.37 -0.60 5.46
CA GLU A 16 17.23 -1.26 6.08
C GLU A 16 17.03 -2.59 5.37
N PRO A 17 16.98 -3.72 6.09
CA PRO A 17 16.86 -5.02 5.47
C PRO A 17 15.64 -5.00 4.54
N ALA A 18 15.83 -5.40 3.29
CA ALA A 18 14.81 -5.31 2.23
C ALA A 18 13.44 -5.85 2.68
N VAL A 19 13.42 -6.81 3.60
CA VAL A 19 12.23 -7.34 4.28
C VAL A 19 11.36 -6.24 4.92
N LEU A 20 11.96 -5.28 5.65
CA LEU A 20 11.23 -4.19 6.30
C LEU A 20 10.62 -3.22 5.28
N GLN A 21 11.32 -2.99 4.16
CA GLN A 21 10.81 -2.15 3.06
C GLN A 21 9.62 -2.81 2.35
N HIS A 22 9.64 -4.13 2.17
CA HIS A 22 8.52 -4.88 1.61
C HIS A 22 7.29 -4.83 2.52
N GLU A 23 7.48 -5.02 3.83
CA GLU A 23 6.38 -4.95 4.79
C GLU A 23 5.77 -3.54 4.86
N ALA A 24 6.59 -2.49 4.87
CA ALA A 24 6.12 -1.11 4.83
C ALA A 24 5.34 -0.80 3.54
N ALA A 25 5.83 -1.27 2.39
CA ALA A 25 5.15 -1.11 1.11
C ALA A 25 3.80 -1.84 1.07
N VAL A 26 3.72 -3.07 1.60
CA VAL A 26 2.47 -3.83 1.71
C VAL A 26 1.47 -3.12 2.61
N ARG A 27 1.89 -2.65 3.79
CA ARG A 27 1.02 -1.90 4.71
C ARG A 27 0.50 -0.61 4.08
N PHE A 28 1.37 0.13 3.38
CA PHE A 28 0.97 1.33 2.66
C PHE A 28 -0.04 1.02 1.56
N PHE A 29 0.22 0.00 0.73
CA PHE A 29 -0.68 -0.44 -0.32
C PHE A 29 -2.06 -0.81 0.22
N VAL A 30 -2.12 -1.67 1.25
CA VAL A 30 -3.38 -2.06 1.91
C VAL A 30 -4.12 -0.83 2.42
N GLY A 31 -3.43 0.08 3.13
CA GLY A 31 -4.05 1.29 3.66
C GLY A 31 -4.67 2.18 2.57
N ARG A 32 -3.98 2.34 1.43
CA ARG A 32 -4.49 3.12 0.29
C ARG A 32 -5.70 2.46 -0.38
N VAL A 33 -5.68 1.14 -0.55
CA VAL A 33 -6.81 0.40 -1.13
C VAL A 33 -8.04 0.48 -0.22
N THR A 34 -7.86 0.26 1.08
CA THR A 34 -8.97 0.34 2.04
C THR A 34 -9.61 1.73 2.05
N SER A 35 -8.80 2.80 2.10
CA SER A 35 -9.31 4.18 2.01
C SER A 35 -10.12 4.41 0.74
N LEU A 36 -9.62 3.96 -0.41
CA LEU A 36 -10.32 4.10 -1.69
C LEU A 36 -11.66 3.35 -1.71
N VAL A 37 -11.69 2.12 -1.18
CA VAL A 37 -12.90 1.29 -1.07
C VAL A 37 -13.95 1.98 -0.18
N ASP A 38 -13.53 2.53 0.95
CA ASP A 38 -14.39 3.25 1.89
C ASP A 38 -14.95 4.55 1.28
N GLU A 39 -14.11 5.30 0.56
CA GLU A 39 -14.52 6.50 -0.17
C GLU A 39 -15.54 6.16 -1.27
N LEU A 40 -15.32 5.09 -2.04
CA LEU A 40 -16.25 4.65 -3.08
C LEU A 40 -17.61 4.22 -2.50
N ASP A 41 -17.63 3.50 -1.37
CA ASP A 41 -18.89 3.13 -0.71
C ASP A 41 -19.62 4.35 -0.15
N THR A 42 -18.87 5.32 0.39
CA THR A 42 -19.42 6.59 0.89
C THR A 42 -20.07 7.39 -0.23
N VAL A 43 -19.38 7.56 -1.36
CA VAL A 43 -19.93 8.24 -2.54
C VAL A 43 -21.12 7.48 -3.09
N ALA A 44 -21.06 6.15 -3.19
CA ALA A 44 -22.17 5.33 -3.66
C ALA A 44 -23.44 5.52 -2.81
N LYS A 45 -23.30 5.56 -1.49
CA LYS A 45 -24.41 5.87 -0.57
C LYS A 45 -24.97 7.27 -0.81
N ALA A 46 -24.11 8.27 -0.95
CA ALA A 46 -24.51 9.65 -1.16
C ALA A 46 -25.31 9.84 -2.46
N VAL A 47 -24.90 9.20 -3.56
CA VAL A 47 -25.56 9.36 -4.86
C VAL A 47 -26.74 8.40 -5.08
N ASN A 48 -27.05 7.52 -4.12
CA ASN A 48 -28.00 6.42 -4.33
C ASN A 48 -29.44 6.89 -4.60
N ALA A 49 -29.85 8.00 -4.00
CA ALA A 49 -31.19 8.56 -4.19
C ALA A 49 -31.37 9.20 -5.57
N ASP A 50 -30.35 9.91 -6.05
CA ASP A 50 -30.41 10.67 -7.30
C ASP A 50 -29.99 9.84 -8.52
N SER A 51 -29.05 8.91 -8.35
CA SER A 51 -28.54 8.04 -9.41
C SER A 51 -28.25 6.61 -8.89
N PRO A 52 -29.26 5.74 -8.82
CA PRO A 52 -29.11 4.37 -8.32
C PRO A 52 -28.21 3.50 -9.23
N ALA A 53 -28.20 3.77 -10.54
CA ALA A 53 -27.31 3.08 -11.47
C ALA A 53 -25.84 3.42 -11.20
N THR A 54 -25.52 4.69 -10.95
CA THR A 54 -24.16 5.12 -10.57
C THR A 54 -23.76 4.53 -9.22
N SER A 55 -24.64 4.57 -8.21
CA SER A 55 -24.40 3.93 -6.91
C SER A 55 -24.04 2.45 -7.06
N ARG A 56 -24.83 1.70 -7.84
CA ARG A 56 -24.54 0.28 -8.11
C ARG A 56 -23.19 0.09 -8.81
N HIS A 57 -22.89 0.93 -9.80
CA HIS A 57 -21.62 0.87 -10.51
C HIS A 57 -20.42 1.13 -9.58
N LEU A 58 -20.49 2.14 -8.72
CA LEU A 58 -19.45 2.45 -7.74
C LEU A 58 -19.20 1.30 -6.77
N ARG A 59 -20.27 0.63 -6.30
CA ARG A 59 -20.14 -0.58 -5.46
C ARG A 59 -19.46 -1.73 -6.19
N LEU A 60 -19.78 -1.95 -7.48
CA LEU A 60 -19.12 -2.98 -8.29
C LEU A 60 -17.64 -2.66 -8.51
N VAL A 61 -17.30 -1.40 -8.81
CA VAL A 61 -15.92 -0.96 -8.95
C VAL A 61 -15.14 -1.14 -7.65
N SER A 62 -15.73 -0.81 -6.50
CA SER A 62 -15.14 -1.02 -5.18
C SER A 62 -14.82 -2.51 -4.91
N GLN A 63 -15.74 -3.42 -5.29
CA GLN A 63 -15.52 -4.86 -5.21
C GLN A 63 -14.39 -5.33 -6.14
N GLN A 64 -14.37 -4.83 -7.39
CA GLN A 64 -13.32 -5.17 -8.36
C GLN A 64 -11.93 -4.72 -7.88
N ILE A 65 -11.82 -3.50 -7.34
CA ILE A 65 -10.58 -2.98 -6.77
C ILE A 65 -10.12 -3.85 -5.60
N SER A 66 -11.04 -4.23 -4.71
CA SER A 66 -10.74 -5.13 -3.59
C SER A 66 -10.20 -6.47 -4.06
N ALA A 67 -10.84 -7.08 -5.07
CA ALA A 67 -10.40 -8.35 -5.65
C ALA A 67 -9.01 -8.23 -6.31
N MET A 68 -8.79 -7.18 -7.10
CA MET A 68 -7.49 -6.92 -7.72
C MET A 68 -6.38 -6.70 -6.68
N ALA A 69 -6.68 -5.99 -5.59
CA ALA A 69 -5.74 -5.77 -4.51
C ALA A 69 -5.36 -7.07 -3.79
N LEU A 70 -6.34 -7.97 -3.55
CA LEU A 70 -6.07 -9.29 -3.00
C LEU A 70 -5.16 -10.10 -3.93
N THR A 71 -5.44 -10.13 -5.23
CA THR A 71 -4.57 -10.81 -6.21
C THR A 71 -3.17 -10.20 -6.25
N ALA A 72 -3.04 -8.88 -6.17
CA ALA A 72 -1.75 -8.20 -6.10
C ALA A 72 -0.95 -8.60 -4.85
N LEU A 73 -1.62 -8.77 -3.70
CA LEU A 73 -1.00 -9.24 -2.46
C LEU A 73 -0.60 -10.72 -2.53
N GLU A 74 -1.43 -11.57 -3.14
CA GLU A 74 -1.14 -12.99 -3.32
C GLU A 74 0.07 -13.23 -4.23
N THR A 75 0.20 -12.40 -5.26
CA THR A 75 1.31 -12.45 -6.23
C THR A 75 2.49 -11.58 -5.82
N TRP A 76 2.44 -10.94 -4.65
CA TRP A 76 3.50 -10.07 -4.17
C TRP A 76 4.81 -10.86 -4.00
N PRO A 77 5.97 -10.34 -4.45
CA PRO A 77 7.24 -11.01 -4.29
C PRO A 77 7.51 -11.33 -2.82
N LYS A 78 7.48 -12.60 -2.46
CA LYS A 78 7.90 -13.06 -1.15
C LYS A 78 9.42 -13.04 -1.16
N VAL A 79 10.03 -12.20 -0.34
CA VAL A 79 11.48 -12.24 -0.13
C VAL A 79 11.79 -13.67 0.35
N LEU A 80 12.41 -14.48 -0.51
CA LEU A 80 12.96 -15.77 -0.13
C LEU A 80 14.00 -15.47 0.96
N ARG A 81 13.67 -15.83 2.21
CA ARG A 81 14.60 -15.77 3.33
C ARG A 81 15.74 -16.75 3.13
#